data_AF-A0A958UW19-F1
#
_entry.id   AF-A0A958UW19-F1
#
_cell.length_a   1.000
_cell.length_b   1.000
_cell.length_c   1.000
_cell.angle_alpha   90.00
_cell.angle_beta   90.00
_cell.angle_gamma   90.00
#
_symmetry.space_group_name_H-M   'P 1'
#
loop_
_entity.id
_entity.type
_entity.pdbx_description
1 polymer ?
#
loop_
_entity_poly.entity_id
_entity_poly.type
_entity_poly.pdbx_seq_one_letter_code
_entity_poly.pdbx_strand_id
1 'polypeptide(L)'
;MSNLVSPLNFKKWIDENRHLLKPPVGNKCVWPHGDYIVMVVGGPNSRKDYHYNETPEFFYQLEGDMVLRIMNNGKPEDVEIKEGDIYLLPPKVPHSPQR
;
A
#
# COMPACT_ATOMS: atom_id res chain seq x y z
N MET A 1 -8.99 -19.18 15.66
CA MET A 1 -9.33 -17.98 16.47
C MET A 1 -8.47 -16.85 15.93
N SER A 2 -9.04 -15.67 15.73
CA SER A 2 -8.30 -14.48 15.30
C SER A 2 -7.22 -14.11 16.32
N ASN A 3 -6.04 -13.71 15.85
CA ASN A 3 -4.99 -13.23 16.74
C ASN A 3 -5.30 -11.79 17.16
N LEU A 4 -5.38 -11.54 18.47
CA LEU A 4 -5.52 -10.19 18.99
C LEU A 4 -4.20 -9.42 18.79
N VAL A 5 -4.31 -8.21 18.25
CA VAL A 5 -3.18 -7.28 18.08
C VAL A 5 -3.34 -6.06 18.99
N SER A 6 -2.22 -5.46 19.39
CA SER A 6 -2.23 -4.27 20.25
C SER A 6 -2.29 -2.98 19.43
N PRO A 7 -2.98 -1.93 19.92
CA PRO A 7 -2.92 -0.60 19.31
C PRO A 7 -1.51 -0.02 19.40
N LEU A 8 -1.18 0.91 18.49
CA LEU A 8 0.10 1.62 18.47
C LEU A 8 -0.09 3.08 18.05
N ASN A 9 0.90 3.92 18.38
CA ASN A 9 0.98 5.26 17.81
C ASN A 9 1.56 5.17 16.39
N PHE A 10 0.71 5.38 15.38
CA PHE A 10 1.09 5.07 14.02
C PHE A 10 2.19 5.98 13.47
N LYS A 11 2.13 7.29 13.77
CA LYS A 11 3.16 8.24 13.37
C LYS A 11 4.52 7.86 13.94
N LYS A 12 4.59 7.58 15.26
CA LYS A 12 5.82 7.15 15.91
C LYS A 12 6.36 5.85 15.30
N TRP A 13 5.49 4.88 15.01
CA TRP A 13 5.90 3.63 14.38
C TRP A 13 6.47 3.88 12.98
N ILE A 14 5.86 4.76 12.18
CA ILE A 14 6.39 5.14 10.86
C ILE A 14 7.78 5.76 11.03
N ASP A 15 7.93 6.74 11.93
CA ASP A 15 9.20 7.42 12.21
C ASP A 15 10.32 6.43 12.56
N GLU A 16 10.05 5.48 13.46
CA GLU A 16 10.98 4.44 13.89
C GLU A 16 11.36 3.49 12.73
N ASN A 17 10.46 3.27 11.78
CA ASN A 17 10.64 2.34 10.67
C ASN A 17 11.00 3.03 9.34
N ARG A 18 11.14 4.37 9.28
CA ARG A 18 11.47 5.13 8.05
C ARG A 18 12.68 4.59 7.30
N HIS A 19 13.66 4.04 8.04
CA HIS A 19 14.86 3.45 7.45
C HIS A 19 14.59 2.19 6.58
N LEU A 20 13.46 1.51 6.80
CA LEU A 20 12.99 0.36 6.01
C LEU A 20 12.00 0.76 4.90
N LEU A 21 11.40 1.94 4.99
CA LEU A 21 10.41 2.44 4.02
C LEU A 21 11.07 3.12 2.81
N LYS A 22 12.25 2.64 2.44
CA LYS A 22 13.05 3.11 1.31
C LYS A 22 13.86 1.94 0.73
N PRO A 23 14.42 2.06 -0.48
CA PRO A 23 15.28 1.03 -1.04
C PRO A 23 16.41 0.62 -0.09
N PRO A 24 16.76 -0.68 -0.01
CA PRO A 24 16.24 -1.78 -0.84
C PRO A 24 14.96 -2.46 -0.33
N VAL A 25 14.41 -2.05 0.82
CA VAL A 25 13.28 -2.75 1.48
C VAL A 25 11.93 -2.21 1.01
N GLY A 26 11.72 -0.89 1.12
CA GLY A 26 10.57 -0.16 0.57
C GLY A 26 9.23 -0.32 1.31
N ASN A 27 9.02 -1.37 2.09
CA ASN A 27 7.76 -1.60 2.83
C ASN A 27 7.95 -2.38 4.13
N LYS A 28 6.96 -2.31 5.02
CA LYS A 28 6.92 -3.12 6.24
C LYS A 28 5.49 -3.44 6.68
N CYS A 29 5.27 -4.69 7.08
CA CYS A 29 4.04 -5.14 7.71
C CYS A 29 3.97 -4.66 9.17
N VAL A 30 2.84 -4.06 9.56
CA VAL A 30 2.61 -3.52 10.90
C VAL A 30 2.38 -4.65 11.91
N TRP A 31 1.56 -5.64 11.55
CA TRP A 31 1.25 -6.82 12.37
C TRP A 31 1.40 -8.11 11.56
N PRO A 32 2.56 -8.80 11.62
CA PRO A 32 2.85 -9.99 10.80
C PRO A 32 1.90 -11.20 10.99
N HIS A 33 1.10 -11.20 12.07
CA HIS A 33 0.19 -12.29 12.41
C HIS A 33 -1.27 -11.83 12.55
N GLY A 34 -1.58 -10.63 12.05
CA GLY A 34 -2.95 -10.12 12.01
C GLY A 34 -3.76 -10.78 10.90
N ASP A 35 -5.08 -10.85 11.09
CA ASP A 35 -6.01 -11.38 10.08
C ASP A 35 -6.07 -10.47 8.83
N TYR A 36 -5.80 -9.18 8.99
CA TYR A 36 -5.60 -8.22 7.91
C TYR A 36 -4.11 -7.92 7.74
N ILE A 37 -3.66 -7.91 6.49
CA ILE A 37 -2.31 -7.46 6.13
C ILE A 37 -2.34 -5.93 6.06
N VAL A 38 -1.78 -5.28 7.09
CA VAL A 38 -1.60 -3.82 7.12
C VAL A 38 -0.15 -3.50 6.81
N MET A 39 0.08 -2.90 5.65
CA MET A 39 1.41 -2.54 5.17
C MET A 39 1.60 -1.03 5.17
N VAL A 40 2.79 -0.57 5.57
CA VAL A 40 3.28 0.77 5.23
C VAL A 40 4.29 0.63 4.11
N VAL A 41 4.11 1.39 3.04
CA VAL A 41 4.93 1.34 1.84
C VAL A 41 5.46 2.74 1.57
N GLY A 42 6.78 2.89 1.50
CA GLY A 42 7.43 4.14 1.12
C GLY A 42 7.96 4.12 -0.31
N GLY A 43 8.95 4.96 -0.57
CA GLY A 43 9.53 5.17 -1.90
C GLY A 43 10.99 5.65 -1.84
N PRO A 44 11.61 5.94 -3.00
CA PRO A 44 11.05 5.78 -4.34
C PRO A 44 11.02 4.30 -4.76
N ASN A 45 9.98 3.91 -5.49
CA ASN A 45 9.86 2.59 -6.11
C ASN A 45 8.97 2.63 -7.36
N SER A 46 9.58 2.40 -8.52
CA SER A 46 8.87 2.18 -9.79
C SER A 46 8.94 0.72 -10.20
N ARG A 47 7.83 0.17 -10.70
CA ARG A 47 7.76 -1.22 -11.14
C ARG A 47 6.96 -1.36 -12.43
N LYS A 48 7.23 -2.43 -13.17
CA LYS A 48 6.56 -2.73 -14.45
C LYS A 48 5.48 -3.81 -14.36
N ASP A 49 5.56 -4.65 -13.33
CA ASP A 49 4.62 -5.74 -13.14
C ASP A 49 3.30 -5.26 -12.53
N TYR A 50 2.22 -5.94 -12.89
CA TYR A 50 0.88 -5.73 -12.35
C TYR A 50 0.58 -6.81 -11.32
N HIS A 51 0.13 -6.38 -10.15
CA HIS A 51 -0.40 -7.20 -9.07
C HIS A 51 -1.84 -7.57 -9.36
N TYR A 52 -2.23 -8.78 -8.99
CA TYR A 52 -3.60 -9.26 -9.05
C TYR A 52 -3.95 -9.89 -7.71
N ASN A 53 -4.95 -9.34 -7.05
CA ASN A 53 -5.38 -9.79 -5.74
C ASN A 53 -6.86 -10.18 -5.77
N GLU A 54 -7.22 -11.25 -5.08
CA GLU A 54 -8.60 -11.76 -5.03
C GLU A 54 -9.47 -11.04 -4.01
N THR A 55 -8.85 -10.22 -3.15
CA THR A 55 -9.50 -9.40 -2.13
C THR A 55 -9.38 -7.91 -2.48
N PRO A 56 -10.22 -7.03 -1.90
CA PRO A 56 -10.07 -5.60 -2.07
C PRO A 56 -8.80 -5.08 -1.40
N GLU A 57 -8.24 -3.99 -1.93
CA GLU A 57 -7.09 -3.31 -1.34
C GLU A 57 -7.43 -1.88 -0.96
N PHE A 58 -7.23 -1.54 0.31
CA PHE A 58 -7.41 -0.19 0.83
C PHE A 58 -6.08 0.57 0.86
N PHE A 59 -6.09 1.77 0.31
CA PHE A 59 -4.96 2.69 0.29
C PHE A 59 -5.32 3.94 1.09
N TYR A 60 -4.39 4.37 1.95
CA TYR A 60 -4.40 5.70 2.55
C TYR A 60 -3.01 6.30 2.39
N GLN A 61 -2.90 7.34 1.57
CA GLN A 61 -1.64 7.96 1.22
C GLN A 61 -1.27 9.03 2.26
N LEU A 62 -0.50 8.64 3.27
CA LEU A 62 -0.22 9.48 4.44
C LEU A 62 0.75 10.64 4.18
N GLU A 63 1.78 10.40 3.35
CA GLU A 63 2.85 11.36 3.05
C GLU A 63 3.20 11.24 1.56
N GLY A 64 3.32 12.37 0.86
CA GLY A 64 3.62 12.45 -0.58
C GLY A 64 2.52 11.88 -1.49
N ASP A 65 2.80 11.80 -2.78
CA ASP A 65 1.84 11.37 -3.81
C ASP A 65 2.25 10.03 -4.43
N MET A 66 1.27 9.30 -4.98
CA MET A 66 1.53 8.11 -5.80
C MET A 66 0.60 8.02 -7.01
N VAL A 67 0.98 7.20 -7.98
CA VAL A 67 0.11 6.79 -9.10
C VAL A 67 -0.10 5.30 -9.05
N LEU A 68 -1.35 4.86 -9.07
CA LEU A 68 -1.73 3.47 -9.21
C LEU A 68 -2.19 3.23 -10.65
N ARG A 69 -1.33 2.59 -11.45
CA ARG A 69 -1.73 2.17 -12.80
C ARG A 69 -2.62 0.95 -12.69
N ILE A 70 -3.79 0.94 -13.32
CA ILE A 70 -4.74 -0.17 -13.27
C ILE A 70 -5.13 -0.64 -14.67
N MET A 71 -5.66 -1.86 -14.76
CA MET A 71 -6.34 -2.37 -15.95
C MET A 71 -7.85 -2.37 -15.72
N ASN A 72 -8.53 -1.31 -16.17
CA ASN A 72 -9.97 -1.16 -16.06
C ASN A 72 -10.66 -1.66 -17.35
N ASN A 73 -11.41 -2.76 -17.26
CA ASN A 73 -12.07 -3.39 -18.41
C ASN A 73 -11.13 -3.61 -19.62
N GLY A 74 -9.90 -4.04 -19.34
CA GLY A 74 -8.87 -4.29 -20.36
C GLY A 74 -8.15 -3.05 -20.90
N LYS A 75 -8.46 -1.85 -20.39
CA LYS A 75 -7.78 -0.60 -20.76
C LYS A 75 -6.88 -0.12 -19.62
N PRO A 76 -5.66 0.35 -19.92
CA PRO A 76 -4.80 0.96 -18.91
C PRO A 76 -5.37 2.32 -18.47
N GLU A 77 -5.35 2.58 -17.18
CA GLU A 77 -5.80 3.83 -16.56
C GLU A 77 -4.88 4.17 -15.38
N ASP A 78 -4.51 5.45 -15.24
CA ASP A 78 -3.68 5.93 -14.13
C ASP A 78 -4.58 6.58 -13.08
N VAL A 79 -4.56 6.06 -11.86
CA VAL A 79 -5.28 6.62 -10.71
C VAL A 79 -4.27 7.40 -9.86
N GLU A 80 -4.41 8.72 -9.82
CA GLU A 80 -3.62 9.57 -8.92
C GLU A 80 -4.18 9.48 -7.50
N ILE A 81 -3.31 9.24 -6.51
CA ILE A 81 -3.65 9.20 -5.09
C ILE A 81 -2.69 10.16 -4.39
N LYS A 82 -3.18 11.35 -4.03
CA LYS A 82 -2.39 12.43 -3.43
C LYS A 82 -2.27 12.27 -1.92
N GLU A 83 -1.36 13.03 -1.32
CA GLU A 83 -1.26 13.11 0.13
C GLU A 83 -2.63 13.41 0.78
N GLY A 84 -3.04 12.56 1.72
CA GLY A 84 -4.33 12.63 2.41
C GLY A 84 -5.46 11.83 1.74
N ASP A 85 -5.29 11.39 0.49
CA ASP A 85 -6.33 10.64 -0.21
C ASP A 85 -6.47 9.21 0.32
N ILE A 86 -7.72 8.75 0.35
CA ILE A 86 -8.06 7.34 0.53
C ILE A 86 -8.62 6.77 -0.78
N TYR A 87 -8.28 5.51 -1.06
CA TYR A 87 -8.75 4.80 -2.25
C TYR A 87 -9.01 3.34 -1.92
N LEU A 88 -10.12 2.79 -2.40
CA LEU A 88 -10.45 1.38 -2.25
C LEU A 88 -10.48 0.73 -3.62
N LEU A 89 -9.48 -0.10 -3.92
CA LEU A 89 -9.42 -0.86 -5.15
C LEU A 89 -10.29 -2.12 -5.02
N PRO A 90 -11.24 -2.36 -5.94
CA PRO A 90 -12.00 -3.61 -5.97
C PRO A 90 -11.11 -4.83 -6.17
N PRO A 91 -11.56 -6.03 -5.75
CA PRO A 91 -10.89 -7.28 -6.08
C PRO A 91 -10.66 -7.45 -7.58
N LYS A 92 -9.64 -8.23 -7.92
CA LYS A 92 -9.40 -8.74 -9.29
C LYS A 92 -9.14 -7.65 -10.34
N VAL A 93 -8.74 -6.45 -9.90
CA VAL A 93 -8.26 -5.39 -10.79
C VAL A 93 -6.73 -5.47 -10.85
N PRO A 94 -6.12 -5.83 -11.99
CA PRO A 94 -4.67 -5.77 -12.13
C PRO A 94 -4.18 -4.35 -11.89
N HIS A 95 -3.16 -4.17 -11.05
CA HIS A 95 -2.66 -2.84 -10.70
C HIS A 95 -1.14 -2.77 -10.47
N SER A 96 -0.50 -1.63 -10.72
CA SER A 96 0.95 -1.42 -10.62
C SER A 96 1.27 -0.09 -9.93
N PRO A 97 1.55 -0.11 -8.61
CA PRO A 97 1.87 1.10 -7.84
C PRO A 97 3.19 1.77 -8.26
N GLN A 98 3.18 3.09 -8.39
CA GLN A 98 4.34 3.94 -8.66
C GLN A 98 4.49 4.96 -7.52
N ARG A 99 5.62 4.94 -6.82
CA ARG A 99 5.88 5.72 -5.60
C ARG A 99 7.27 6.35 -5.61
#